data_AF-A0A168F332-F1
#
_entry.id   AF-A0A168F332-F1
#
_cell.length_a   1.000
_cell.length_b   1.000
_cell.length_c   1.000
_cell.angle_alpha   90.00
_cell.angle_beta   90.00
_cell.angle_gamma   90.00
#
_symmetry.space_group_name_H-M   'P 1'
#
loop_
_entity.id
_entity.type
_entity.pdbx_description
1 polymer ?
#
loop_
_entity_poly.entity_id
_entity_poly.type
_entity_poly.pdbx_seq_one_letter_code
_entity_poly.pdbx_strand_id
1 'polypeptide(L)'
;MGRSQTSFDRIAAECKEINQKGRYIFVQGDISLLRNVDGLCKKVQDQEKAINIVFWSAGTLISGQTRGRRGIRRVVSVSTGTSEGEIDFDDFQLLNGGGIGEQRAHNNSIISLTNIYFAESAPTISFVHDYPGHVKSGISRGTTGVLKAAFLAINALGPLLFFKPEQESGA
;
A
#
# COMPACT_ATOMS: atom_id res chain seq x y z
N MET A 1 -9.59 -4.02 6.24
CA MET A 1 -9.17 -5.13 7.14
C MET A 1 -7.99 -4.64 7.98
N GLY A 2 -7.72 -5.26 9.13
CA GLY A 2 -6.54 -4.92 9.92
C GLY A 2 -6.46 -5.65 11.26
N ARG A 3 -5.34 -5.49 11.97
CA ARG A 3 -5.05 -6.20 13.22
C ARG A 3 -5.63 -5.51 14.47
N SER A 4 -5.81 -4.19 14.43
CA SER A 4 -6.17 -3.35 15.59
C SER A 4 -7.56 -2.72 15.45
N GLN A 5 -8.48 -3.10 16.33
CA GLN A 5 -9.82 -2.50 16.45
C GLN A 5 -9.72 -1.02 16.86
N THR A 6 -8.94 -0.69 17.90
CA THR A 6 -8.75 0.68 18.39
C THR A 6 -8.22 1.64 17.31
N SER A 7 -7.35 1.16 16.42
CA SER A 7 -6.86 1.96 15.30
C SER A 7 -7.93 2.20 14.25
N PHE A 8 -8.84 1.23 14.02
CA PHE A 8 -10.00 1.41 13.17
C PHE A 8 -11.01 2.38 13.79
N ASP A 9 -11.34 2.25 15.08
CA ASP A 9 -12.39 3.06 15.72
C ASP A 9 -12.08 4.57 15.61
N ARG A 10 -10.81 4.95 15.83
CA ARG A 10 -10.33 6.32 15.62
C ARG A 10 -10.56 6.79 14.17
N ILE A 11 -10.13 6.00 13.19
CA ILE A 11 -10.25 6.35 11.76
C ILE A 11 -11.72 6.38 11.33
N ALA A 12 -12.56 5.50 11.89
CA ALA A 12 -13.99 5.44 11.62
C ALA A 12 -14.71 6.67 12.15
N ALA A 13 -14.32 7.20 13.32
CA ALA A 13 -14.82 8.47 13.84
C ALA A 13 -14.47 9.65 12.91
N GLU A 14 -13.20 9.82 12.56
CA GLU A 14 -12.73 10.83 11.59
C GLU A 14 -13.48 10.73 10.25
N CYS A 15 -13.68 9.52 9.74
CA CYS A 15 -14.42 9.29 8.50
C CYS A 15 -15.92 9.62 8.64
N LYS A 16 -16.52 9.42 9.81
CA LYS A 16 -17.94 9.70 10.08
C LYS A 16 -18.24 11.19 10.15
N GLU A 17 -17.31 11.98 10.69
CA GLU A 17 -17.37 13.45 10.64
C GLU A 17 -17.39 13.95 9.19
N ILE A 18 -16.50 13.42 8.34
CA ILE A 18 -16.40 13.80 6.93
C ILE A 18 -17.61 13.31 6.10
N ASN A 19 -18.17 12.15 6.43
CA ASN A 19 -19.35 11.59 5.75
C ASN A 19 -20.22 10.77 6.70
N GLN A 20 -21.19 11.44 7.33
CA GLN A 20 -22.14 10.83 8.25
C GLN A 20 -23.02 9.74 7.60
N LYS A 21 -23.22 9.79 6.27
CA LYS A 21 -23.97 8.75 5.52
C LYS A 21 -23.10 7.53 5.17
N GLY A 22 -21.78 7.60 5.39
CA GLY A 22 -20.87 6.48 5.20
C GLY A 22 -21.12 5.36 6.22
N ARG A 23 -21.05 4.11 5.74
CA ARG A 23 -20.99 2.90 6.56
C ARG A 23 -19.54 2.40 6.55
N TYR A 24 -18.95 2.28 7.74
CA TYR A 24 -17.58 1.85 7.95
C TYR A 24 -17.62 0.56 8.77
N ILE A 25 -17.10 -0.53 8.22
CA ILE A 25 -17.14 -1.86 8.85
C ILE A 25 -15.70 -2.34 9.02
N PHE A 26 -15.36 -2.75 10.23
CA PHE A 26 -14.09 -3.41 10.47
C PHE A 26 -14.21 -4.91 10.24
N VAL A 27 -13.26 -5.45 9.49
CA VAL A 27 -13.02 -6.88 9.39
C VAL A 27 -11.65 -7.12 10.00
N GLN A 28 -11.63 -7.50 11.28
CA GLN A 28 -10.40 -7.76 12.01
C GLN A 28 -9.77 -9.07 11.55
N GLY A 29 -8.46 -9.04 11.32
CA GLY A 29 -7.66 -10.20 10.97
C GLY A 29 -6.23 -9.83 10.59
N ASP A 30 -5.33 -10.80 10.74
CA ASP A 30 -3.94 -10.68 10.29
C ASP A 30 -3.79 -11.36 8.93
N ILE A 31 -3.59 -10.57 7.88
CA ILE A 31 -3.41 -11.06 6.50
C ILE A 31 -1.96 -11.47 6.19
N SER A 32 -1.03 -11.31 7.14
CA SER A 32 0.37 -11.77 7.00
C SER A 32 0.49 -13.31 6.96
N LEU A 33 -0.61 -14.02 7.25
CA LEU A 33 -0.70 -15.47 7.25
C LEU A 33 -1.82 -15.90 6.29
N LEU A 34 -1.46 -16.55 5.18
CA LEU A 34 -2.41 -16.94 4.13
C LEU A 34 -3.61 -17.74 4.64
N ARG A 35 -3.43 -18.62 5.63
CA ARG A 35 -4.51 -19.39 6.28
C ARG A 35 -5.65 -18.52 6.88
N ASN A 36 -5.38 -17.25 7.18
CA ASN A 36 -6.37 -16.31 7.69
C ASN A 36 -7.14 -15.62 6.55
N VAL A 37 -6.56 -15.53 5.35
CA VAL A 37 -7.10 -14.74 4.23
C VAL A 37 -8.43 -15.31 3.77
N ASP A 38 -8.55 -16.62 3.58
CA ASP A 38 -9.80 -17.26 3.14
C ASP A 38 -10.97 -16.95 4.09
N GLY A 39 -10.73 -17.03 5.40
CA GLY A 39 -11.73 -16.69 6.42
C GLY A 39 -12.12 -15.20 6.42
N LEU A 40 -11.21 -14.30 6.05
CA LEU A 40 -11.48 -12.87 5.92
C LEU A 40 -12.21 -12.53 4.62
N CYS A 41 -11.84 -13.17 3.51
CA CYS A 41 -12.54 -13.10 2.23
C CYS A 41 -13.98 -13.60 2.37
N LYS A 42 -14.19 -14.73 3.04
CA LYS A 42 -15.53 -15.25 3.33
C LYS A 42 -16.38 -14.26 4.13
N LYS A 43 -15.84 -13.67 5.21
CA LYS A 43 -16.55 -12.63 5.99
C LYS A 43 -17.01 -11.44 5.15
N VAL A 44 -16.28 -11.07 4.08
CA VAL A 44 -16.69 -9.99 3.17
C VAL A 44 -17.74 -10.48 2.17
N GLN A 45 -17.57 -11.66 1.60
CA GLN A 45 -18.55 -12.28 0.69
C GLN A 45 -19.91 -12.50 1.35
N ASP A 46 -19.91 -12.89 2.62
CA ASP A 46 -21.13 -13.07 3.43
C ASP A 46 -21.85 -11.73 3.72
N GLN A 47 -21.18 -10.59 3.57
CA GLN A 47 -21.73 -9.24 3.82
C GLN A 47 -22.08 -8.46 2.55
N GLU A 48 -21.34 -8.62 1.46
CA GLU A 48 -21.46 -7.81 0.25
C GLU A 48 -21.44 -8.68 -1.02
N LYS A 49 -22.44 -8.52 -1.89
CA LYS A 49 -22.57 -9.30 -3.14
C LYS A 49 -21.54 -8.93 -4.21
N ALA A 50 -20.94 -7.75 -4.12
CA ALA A 50 -19.94 -7.26 -5.06
C ALA A 50 -19.05 -6.21 -4.39
N ILE A 51 -17.75 -6.24 -4.68
CA ILE A 51 -16.80 -5.21 -4.25
C ILE A 51 -16.51 -4.28 -5.44
N ASN A 52 -16.69 -2.98 -5.24
CA ASN A 52 -16.43 -1.99 -6.29
C ASN A 52 -14.96 -1.56 -6.36
N ILE A 53 -14.28 -1.38 -5.23
CA ILE A 53 -12.87 -0.93 -5.21
C ILE A 53 -12.16 -1.67 -4.07
N VAL A 54 -10.96 -2.20 -4.35
CA VAL A 54 -10.04 -2.74 -3.36
C VAL A 54 -8.75 -1.92 -3.37
N PHE A 55 -8.34 -1.43 -2.20
CA PHE A 55 -7.03 -0.83 -1.99
C PHE A 55 -6.15 -1.85 -1.28
N TRP A 56 -5.12 -2.36 -1.97
CA TRP A 56 -4.13 -3.24 -1.36
C TRP A 56 -3.02 -2.38 -0.76
N SER A 57 -3.32 -1.76 0.39
CA SER A 57 -2.41 -0.85 1.11
C SER A 57 -1.70 -1.49 2.30
N ALA A 58 -1.84 -2.80 2.48
CA ALA A 58 -1.32 -3.52 3.64
C ALA A 58 0.10 -4.05 3.36
N GLY A 59 1.08 -3.28 3.80
CA GLY A 59 2.50 -3.63 3.89
C GLY A 59 3.15 -2.87 5.04
N THR A 60 4.37 -3.24 5.44
CA THR A 60 5.08 -2.58 6.56
C THR A 60 6.08 -1.55 6.04
N LEU A 61 5.61 -0.31 5.83
CA LEU A 61 6.33 0.97 5.94
C LEU A 61 5.29 2.10 6.07
N ILE A 62 5.66 3.29 6.60
CA ILE A 62 4.73 4.22 7.29
C ILE A 62 5.03 5.70 6.91
N SER A 63 4.07 6.61 6.67
CA SER A 63 2.62 6.54 6.37
C SER A 63 2.10 7.94 5.92
N GLY A 64 0.91 8.04 5.30
CA GLY A 64 0.25 9.30 4.87
C GLY A 64 -0.65 9.11 3.62
N GLN A 65 -1.78 9.83 3.49
CA GLN A 65 -2.81 9.56 2.46
C GLN A 65 -3.49 10.82 1.86
N THR A 66 -3.97 10.74 0.62
CA THR A 66 -4.92 11.71 0.01
C THR A 66 -5.88 11.03 -1.01
N ARG A 67 -7.02 11.67 -1.33
CA ARG A 67 -8.21 11.05 -1.98
C ARG A 67 -8.30 11.23 -3.51
N GLY A 68 -8.95 10.29 -4.22
CA GLY A 68 -9.37 10.47 -5.63
C GLY A 68 -10.52 9.58 -6.16
N ARG A 69 -11.71 10.20 -6.37
CA ARG A 69 -12.89 9.89 -7.25
C ARG A 69 -13.44 8.45 -7.45
N ARG A 70 -14.74 8.37 -7.76
CA ARG A 70 -15.55 7.14 -7.94
C ARG A 70 -15.72 6.74 -9.42
N GLY A 71 -15.78 5.43 -9.70
CA GLY A 71 -16.28 4.84 -10.95
C GLY A 71 -15.38 3.70 -11.50
N ILE A 72 -15.99 2.64 -12.03
CA ILE A 72 -15.36 1.38 -12.53
C ILE A 72 -14.73 0.51 -11.42
N ARG A 73 -14.80 -0.82 -11.58
CA ARG A 73 -14.15 -1.77 -10.65
C ARG A 73 -12.63 -1.71 -10.80
N ARG A 74 -11.91 -1.44 -9.71
CA ARG A 74 -10.44 -1.40 -9.73
C ARG A 74 -9.79 -2.01 -8.50
N VAL A 75 -8.61 -2.57 -8.69
CA VAL A 75 -7.64 -2.90 -7.64
C VAL A 75 -6.47 -1.92 -7.78
N VAL A 76 -6.13 -1.23 -6.70
CA VAL A 76 -4.97 -0.33 -6.66
C VAL A 76 -3.97 -0.86 -5.64
N SER A 77 -2.80 -1.24 -6.13
CA SER A 77 -1.63 -1.64 -5.36
C SER A 77 -0.70 -0.43 -5.30
N VAL A 78 -0.46 0.10 -4.11
CA VAL A 78 0.41 1.27 -3.90
C VAL A 78 1.70 0.80 -3.25
N SER A 79 2.79 0.84 -4.02
CA SER A 79 4.12 0.38 -3.59
C SER A 79 5.17 1.24 -4.31
N THR A 80 6.22 0.63 -4.87
CA THR A 80 7.21 1.32 -5.71
C THR A 80 7.18 0.77 -7.13
N GLY A 81 5.98 0.72 -7.72
CA GLY A 81 5.75 0.30 -9.11
C GLY A 81 6.68 1.02 -10.10
N THR A 82 6.99 0.37 -11.22
CA THR A 82 8.08 0.74 -12.14
C THR A 82 9.50 0.58 -11.56
N SER A 83 9.66 -0.10 -10.42
CA SER A 83 10.95 -0.53 -9.85
C SER A 83 11.00 -2.06 -9.70
N GLU A 84 10.58 -2.80 -10.72
CA GLU A 84 10.69 -4.26 -10.81
C GLU A 84 12.16 -4.72 -10.90
N GLY A 85 12.45 -5.89 -10.35
CA GLY A 85 13.75 -6.57 -10.45
C GLY A 85 13.61 -8.10 -10.50
N GLU A 86 14.72 -8.82 -10.30
CA GLU A 86 14.69 -10.27 -10.30
C GLU A 86 13.86 -10.83 -9.14
N ILE A 87 13.23 -11.99 -9.38
CA ILE A 87 12.50 -12.74 -8.36
C ILE A 87 13.41 -13.87 -7.90
N ASP A 88 13.96 -13.77 -6.70
CA ASP A 88 14.56 -14.89 -6.00
C ASP A 88 13.50 -15.97 -5.70
N PHE A 89 13.60 -17.12 -6.35
CA PHE A 89 12.71 -18.25 -6.12
C PHE A 89 13.18 -19.16 -4.96
N ASP A 90 14.45 -19.05 -4.55
CA ASP A 90 15.05 -19.83 -3.46
C ASP A 90 14.80 -19.15 -2.10
N ASP A 91 14.75 -17.81 -2.05
CA ASP A 91 14.31 -17.00 -0.91
C ASP A 91 13.07 -16.13 -1.23
N PHE A 92 12.02 -16.74 -1.79
CA PHE A 92 10.77 -16.04 -2.17
C PHE A 92 10.08 -15.27 -1.03
N GLN A 93 10.40 -15.60 0.23
CA GLN A 93 9.88 -14.90 1.41
C GLN A 93 10.80 -13.77 1.91
N LEU A 94 11.98 -13.59 1.30
CA LEU A 94 13.03 -12.65 1.69
C LEU A 94 13.43 -12.77 3.18
N LEU A 95 13.57 -14.01 3.66
CA LEU A 95 13.91 -14.29 5.06
C LEU A 95 15.43 -14.33 5.28
N ASN A 96 16.21 -14.58 4.23
CA ASN A 96 17.63 -14.88 4.29
C ASN A 96 18.52 -13.75 3.78
N GLY A 97 18.01 -12.81 2.96
CA GLY A 97 18.76 -11.58 2.71
C GLY A 97 18.32 -10.66 1.56
N GLY A 98 19.33 -10.03 0.94
CA GLY A 98 19.19 -8.94 -0.03
C GLY A 98 19.26 -7.54 0.62
N GLY A 99 19.81 -6.58 -0.10
CA GLY A 99 19.73 -5.16 0.26
C GLY A 99 18.30 -4.63 0.15
N ILE A 100 18.00 -3.50 0.81
CA ILE A 100 16.66 -2.88 0.78
C ILE A 100 16.19 -2.58 -0.66
N GLY A 101 17.11 -2.32 -1.59
CA GLY A 101 16.80 -2.14 -3.01
C GLY A 101 16.34 -3.44 -3.68
N GLU A 102 17.07 -4.54 -3.50
CA GLU A 102 16.79 -5.86 -4.06
C GLU A 102 15.48 -6.43 -3.50
N GLN A 103 15.31 -6.39 -2.18
CA GLN A 103 14.08 -6.81 -1.50
C GLN A 103 12.86 -6.01 -2.00
N ARG A 104 13.01 -4.71 -2.23
CA ARG A 104 11.94 -3.89 -2.83
C ARG A 104 11.65 -4.31 -4.26
N ALA A 105 12.68 -4.55 -5.08
CA ALA A 105 12.52 -4.88 -6.49
C ALA A 105 11.85 -6.25 -6.70
N HIS A 106 12.25 -7.26 -5.93
CA HIS A 106 11.62 -8.58 -5.84
C HIS A 106 10.12 -8.48 -5.50
N ASN A 107 9.79 -7.81 -4.38
CA ASN A 107 8.40 -7.60 -3.95
C ASN A 107 7.58 -6.85 -5.02
N ASN A 108 8.21 -5.86 -5.67
CA ASN A 108 7.56 -5.05 -6.69
C ASN A 108 7.21 -5.87 -7.94
N SER A 109 8.12 -6.75 -8.38
CA SER A 109 7.87 -7.71 -9.46
C SER A 109 6.72 -8.67 -9.16
N ILE A 110 6.65 -9.20 -7.94
CA ILE A 110 5.55 -10.08 -7.51
C ILE A 110 4.20 -9.34 -7.57
N ILE A 111 4.13 -8.09 -7.10
CA ILE A 111 2.90 -7.28 -7.17
C ILE A 111 2.50 -7.00 -8.63
N SER A 112 3.47 -6.64 -9.49
CA SER A 112 3.22 -6.39 -10.91
C SER A 112 2.72 -7.64 -11.65
N LEU A 113 3.36 -8.81 -11.45
CA LEU A 113 2.90 -10.08 -12.04
C LEU A 113 1.52 -10.51 -11.51
N THR A 114 1.26 -10.33 -10.22
CA THR A 114 -0.04 -10.61 -9.60
C THR A 114 -1.15 -9.74 -10.22
N ASN A 115 -0.88 -8.45 -10.42
CA ASN A 115 -1.81 -7.54 -11.10
C ASN A 115 -2.05 -7.93 -12.58
N ILE A 116 -1.03 -8.39 -13.31
CA ILE A 116 -1.16 -8.88 -14.69
C ILE A 116 -2.05 -10.13 -14.75
N TYR A 117 -1.75 -11.14 -13.93
CA TYR A 117 -2.51 -12.39 -13.87
C TYR A 117 -4.00 -12.17 -13.56
N PHE A 118 -4.31 -11.27 -12.61
CA PHE A 118 -5.70 -10.94 -12.32
C PHE A 118 -6.35 -10.02 -13.36
N ALA A 119 -5.59 -9.20 -14.10
CA ALA A 119 -6.11 -8.43 -15.23
C ALA A 119 -6.57 -9.35 -16.39
N GLU A 120 -5.79 -10.39 -16.71
CA GLU A 120 -6.18 -11.42 -17.67
C GLU A 120 -7.41 -12.22 -17.19
N SER A 121 -7.42 -12.61 -15.91
CA SER A 121 -8.51 -13.39 -15.32
C SER A 121 -9.81 -12.60 -15.09
N ALA A 122 -9.72 -11.27 -14.99
CA ALA A 122 -10.85 -10.39 -14.72
C ALA A 122 -10.82 -9.13 -15.61
N PRO A 123 -10.98 -9.25 -16.94
CA PRO A 123 -10.81 -8.15 -17.92
C PRO A 123 -11.83 -7.01 -17.78
N THR A 124 -12.80 -7.15 -16.87
CA THR A 124 -13.82 -6.16 -16.52
C THR A 124 -13.51 -5.41 -15.21
N ILE A 125 -12.26 -5.52 -14.73
CA ILE A 125 -11.66 -4.85 -13.57
C ILE A 125 -10.33 -4.24 -14.03
N SER A 126 -10.05 -2.99 -13.65
CA SER A 126 -8.73 -2.38 -13.93
C SER A 126 -7.77 -2.60 -12.77
N PHE A 127 -6.53 -2.99 -13.07
CA PHE A 127 -5.46 -3.14 -12.09
C PHE A 127 -4.46 -2.01 -12.26
N VAL A 128 -4.05 -1.40 -11.15
CA VAL A 128 -3.09 -0.29 -11.13
C VAL A 128 -2.01 -0.62 -10.12
N HIS A 129 -0.75 -0.57 -10.55
CA HIS A 129 0.40 -0.54 -9.68
C HIS A 129 0.99 0.87 -9.73
N ASP A 130 0.94 1.59 -8.61
CA ASP A 130 1.33 3.00 -8.53
C ASP A 130 2.53 3.20 -7.59
N TYR A 131 3.36 4.19 -7.92
CA TYR A 131 4.42 4.71 -7.06
C TYR A 131 4.18 6.21 -6.81
N PRO A 132 3.79 6.62 -5.59
CA PRO A 132 3.46 8.01 -5.29
C PRO A 132 4.68 8.94 -5.19
N GLY A 133 5.88 8.46 -5.54
CA GLY A 133 7.13 9.21 -5.44
C GLY A 133 7.67 9.32 -4.00
N HIS A 134 8.64 10.23 -3.82
CA HIS A 134 9.15 10.57 -2.48
C HIS A 134 8.29 11.67 -1.85
N VAL A 135 7.68 11.37 -0.71
CA VAL A 135 6.79 12.30 0.03
C VAL A 135 7.35 12.65 1.41
N LYS A 136 6.98 13.82 1.95
CA LYS A 136 7.39 14.31 3.29
C LYS A 136 6.69 13.55 4.44
N SER A 137 6.89 12.23 4.55
CA SER A 137 6.23 11.35 5.54
C SER A 137 6.86 11.38 6.95
N GLY A 138 8.05 11.97 7.09
CA GLY A 138 8.83 11.87 8.32
C GLY A 138 9.40 10.46 8.55
N ILE A 139 9.80 9.76 7.49
CA ILE A 139 10.42 8.42 7.55
C ILE A 139 11.71 8.37 8.40
N SER A 140 12.38 9.51 8.59
CA SER A 140 13.59 9.66 9.42
C SER A 140 13.30 9.90 10.91
N ARG A 141 12.02 9.92 11.33
CA ARG A 141 11.61 10.21 12.72
C ARG A 141 12.18 9.17 13.68
N GLY A 142 12.97 9.62 14.65
CA GLY A 142 13.68 8.75 15.60
C GLY A 142 15.09 8.33 15.16
N THR A 143 15.51 8.61 13.93
CA THR A 143 16.91 8.38 13.50
C THR A 143 17.86 9.43 14.08
N THR A 144 19.10 9.01 14.36
CA THR A 144 20.17 9.85 14.94
C THR A 144 21.48 9.67 14.16
N GLY A 145 22.48 10.50 14.46
CA GLY A 145 23.82 10.40 13.87
C GLY A 145 23.85 10.51 12.34
N VAL A 146 24.74 9.72 11.71
CA VAL A 146 25.01 9.74 10.26
C VAL A 146 23.77 9.43 9.43
N LEU A 147 22.89 8.52 9.88
CA LEU A 147 21.64 8.21 9.19
C LEU A 147 20.69 9.41 9.13
N LYS A 148 20.59 10.18 10.22
CA LYS A 148 19.80 11.42 10.23
C LYS A 148 20.37 12.46 9.24
N ALA A 149 21.69 12.58 9.16
CA ALA A 149 22.35 13.47 8.20
C ALA A 149 22.10 13.05 6.75
N ALA A 150 22.19 11.74 6.44
CA ALA A 150 21.86 11.20 5.12
C ALA A 150 20.40 11.45 4.73
N PHE A 151 19.45 11.21 5.65
CA PHE A 151 18.04 11.53 5.41
C PHE A 151 17.81 13.04 5.21
N LEU A 152 18.50 13.92 5.92
CA LEU A 152 18.40 15.37 5.71
C LEU A 152 18.92 15.78 4.32
N ALA A 153 20.04 15.21 3.87
CA ALA A 153 20.58 15.45 2.53
C ALA A 153 19.61 14.95 1.43
N ILE A 154 19.06 13.74 1.57
CA ILE A 154 18.07 13.17 0.64
C ILE A 154 16.79 14.04 0.61
N ASN A 155 16.31 14.52 1.75
CA ASN A 155 15.14 15.42 1.79
C ASN A 155 15.42 16.80 1.16
N ALA A 156 16.63 17.33 1.31
CA ALA A 156 17.03 18.61 0.69
C ALA A 156 17.22 18.50 -0.83
N LEU A 157 17.73 17.36 -1.32
CA LEU A 157 17.91 17.09 -2.75
C LEU A 157 16.66 16.50 -3.43
N GLY A 158 15.69 16.01 -2.64
CA GLY A 158 14.46 15.39 -3.11
C GLY A 158 13.68 16.19 -4.16
N PRO A 159 13.48 17.52 -3.99
CA PRO A 159 12.84 18.38 -4.99
C PRO A 159 13.54 18.43 -6.35
N LEU A 160 14.85 18.13 -6.42
CA LEU A 160 15.62 18.09 -7.68
C LEU A 160 15.71 16.67 -8.28
N LEU A 161 15.60 15.63 -7.46
CA LEU A 161 15.84 14.24 -7.87
C LEU A 161 14.56 13.42 -8.09
N PHE A 162 13.44 13.77 -7.44
CA PHE A 162 12.28 12.87 -7.31
C PHE A 162 10.89 13.53 -7.41
N PHE A 163 10.78 14.83 -7.73
CA PHE A 163 9.51 15.55 -7.59
C PHE A 163 8.59 15.55 -8.82
N LYS A 164 7.38 15.03 -8.61
CA LYS A 164 6.14 15.54 -9.24
C LYS A 164 5.76 16.91 -8.63
N PRO A 165 4.96 17.76 -9.30
CA PRO A 165 4.51 19.03 -8.73
C PRO A 165 3.87 18.90 -7.34
N GLU A 166 4.08 19.88 -6.47
CA GLU A 166 3.69 19.84 -5.04
C GLU A 166 2.17 19.61 -4.84
N GLN A 167 1.35 20.03 -5.82
CA GLN A 167 -0.10 19.80 -5.86
C GLN A 167 -0.50 18.32 -6.05
N GLU A 168 0.38 17.48 -6.61
CA GLU A 168 0.12 16.05 -6.81
C GLU A 168 0.74 15.17 -5.70
N SER A 169 1.75 15.67 -4.98
CA SER A 169 2.39 14.94 -3.87
C SER A 169 1.77 15.22 -2.50
N GLY A 170 0.85 16.19 -2.39
CA GLY A 170 0.11 16.48 -1.16
C GLY A 170 0.98 17.03 -0.02
N ALA A 171 2.01 17.81 -0.36
CA ALA A 171 3.09 18.25 0.53
C ALA A 171 3.01 19.72 0.97
#